data_AF-A0A0H3AXQ3-F1
#
_entry.id   AF-A0A0H3AXQ3-F1
#
_cell.length_a   1.000
_cell.length_b   1.000
_cell.length_c   1.000
_cell.angle_alpha   90.00
_cell.angle_beta   90.00
_cell.angle_gamma   90.00
#
_symmetry.space_group_name_H-M   'P 1'
#
loop_
_entity.id
_entity.type
_entity.pdbx_description
1 polymer ?
#
loop_
_entity_poly.entity_id
_entity_poly.type
_entity_poly.pdbx_seq_one_letter_code
_entity_poly.pdbx_strand_id
1 'polypeptide(L)'
;MKPSKNYPWNWSIYQWIEGKSANSFDTSSLNLSLIASDLAKFLNELHKIDIIDGPVPGTHNFWCGGDLAVYDLETKIAIKNLKDLVDADKVLSVWEKALKSKWNKKPVWIHGDFASGNIIIKNGKLNAVSDFGGMGIGDSARDLVIIWTFLQNEVREIFKEQLALDDDTWARARGWALWKALIAPLDGLDAVKNL
;
A
#
# COMPACT_ATOMS: atom_id res chain seq x y z
N MET A 1 0.02 10.99 25.12
CA MET A 1 -0.68 11.39 26.38
C MET A 1 -1.38 10.15 26.94
N LYS A 2 -1.93 10.17 28.16
CA LYS A 2 -2.55 8.97 28.77
C LYS A 2 -4.08 8.97 28.63
N PRO A 3 -4.71 7.80 28.46
CA PRO A 3 -6.16 7.64 28.55
C PRO A 3 -6.74 8.23 29.83
N SER A 4 -7.97 8.70 29.78
CA SER A 4 -8.73 9.19 30.93
C SER A 4 -10.08 8.48 31.03
N LYS A 5 -10.80 8.64 32.14
CA LYS A 5 -12.18 8.11 32.27
C LYS A 5 -13.13 8.65 31.21
N ASN A 6 -12.87 9.85 30.69
CA ASN A 6 -13.70 10.50 29.67
C ASN A 6 -13.31 10.09 28.24
N TYR A 7 -12.08 9.60 28.05
CA TYR A 7 -11.59 9.09 26.78
C TYR A 7 -10.59 7.94 27.04
N PRO A 8 -11.05 6.68 27.02
CA PRO A 8 -10.27 5.52 27.46
C PRO A 8 -9.26 5.03 26.41
N TRP A 9 -9.24 5.64 25.22
CA TRP A 9 -8.37 5.25 24.12
C TRP A 9 -7.03 5.99 24.16
N ASN A 10 -6.00 5.40 23.57
CA ASN A 10 -4.71 6.07 23.39
C ASN A 10 -4.86 7.21 22.38
N TRP A 11 -4.17 8.32 22.62
CA TRP A 11 -4.20 9.48 21.73
C TRP A 11 -2.89 10.26 21.77
N SER A 12 -2.60 10.89 20.64
CA SER A 12 -1.42 11.69 20.38
C SER A 12 -1.83 12.97 19.65
N ILE A 13 -1.10 14.06 19.88
CA ILE A 13 -1.20 15.29 19.12
C ILE A 13 0.11 15.48 18.38
N TYR A 14 0.03 15.71 17.08
CA TYR A 14 1.18 15.93 16.22
C TYR A 14 1.18 17.37 15.71
N GLN A 15 2.36 17.84 15.30
CA GLN A 15 2.46 19.11 14.58
C GLN A 15 1.73 18.97 13.24
N TRP A 16 0.92 19.98 12.91
CA TRP A 16 0.26 20.03 11.60
C TRP A 16 1.28 20.20 10.48
N ILE A 17 1.12 19.42 9.42
CA ILE A 17 1.94 19.52 8.20
C ILE A 17 1.11 20.21 7.13
N GLU A 18 1.57 21.37 6.68
CA GLU A 18 0.92 22.13 5.62
C GLU A 18 0.85 21.37 4.29
N GLY A 19 -0.30 21.41 3.63
CA GLY A 19 -0.55 20.77 2.33
C GLY A 19 -1.96 20.20 2.25
N LYS A 20 -2.23 19.44 1.18
CA LYS A 20 -3.49 18.69 1.00
C LYS A 20 -3.18 17.25 0.65
N SER A 21 -4.07 16.34 1.02
CA SER A 21 -3.99 14.94 0.60
C SER A 21 -3.95 14.83 -0.93
N ALA A 22 -3.19 13.89 -1.47
CA ALA A 22 -3.11 13.67 -2.92
C ALA A 22 -4.47 13.32 -3.53
N ASN A 23 -5.37 12.70 -2.76
CA ASN A 23 -6.76 12.44 -3.17
C ASN A 23 -7.62 13.70 -3.36
N SER A 24 -7.16 14.87 -2.90
CA SER A 24 -7.87 16.14 -3.10
C SER A 24 -7.58 16.79 -4.45
N PHE A 25 -6.73 16.18 -5.28
CA PHE A 25 -6.33 16.70 -6.59
C PHE A 25 -6.80 15.77 -7.70
N ASP A 26 -7.17 16.36 -8.83
CA ASP A 26 -7.18 15.59 -10.06
C ASP A 26 -5.73 15.24 -10.43
N THR A 27 -5.47 13.96 -10.66
CA THR A 27 -4.19 13.44 -11.13
C THR A 27 -3.65 14.18 -12.37
N SER A 28 -4.52 14.67 -13.26
CA SER A 28 -4.13 15.45 -14.45
C SER A 28 -3.49 16.81 -14.10
N SER A 29 -3.75 17.32 -12.90
CA SER A 29 -3.20 18.59 -12.39
C SER A 29 -1.85 18.43 -11.67
N LEU A 30 -1.39 17.19 -11.46
CA LEU A 30 -0.18 16.87 -10.74
C LEU A 30 0.95 16.45 -11.69
N ASN A 31 2.20 16.74 -11.32
CA ASN A 31 3.35 16.13 -11.95
C ASN A 31 3.56 14.72 -11.39
N LEU A 32 2.81 13.75 -11.92
CA LEU A 32 2.86 12.37 -11.44
C LEU A 32 4.24 11.73 -11.59
N SER A 33 5.02 12.09 -12.62
CA SER A 33 6.39 11.58 -12.80
C SER A 33 7.30 11.98 -11.65
N LEU A 34 7.23 13.24 -11.22
CA LEU A 34 7.99 13.72 -10.06
C LEU A 34 7.50 13.04 -8.78
N ILE A 35 6.18 12.97 -8.58
CA ILE A 35 5.61 12.33 -7.39
C ILE A 35 5.97 10.85 -7.32
N ALA A 36 5.91 10.12 -8.43
CA ALA A 36 6.33 8.72 -8.49
C ALA A 36 7.79 8.56 -8.07
N SER A 37 8.68 9.44 -8.56
CA SER A 37 10.07 9.41 -8.13
C SER A 37 10.24 9.70 -6.64
N ASP A 38 9.54 10.70 -6.11
CA ASP A 38 9.61 11.06 -4.69
C ASP A 38 9.07 9.94 -3.79
N LEU A 39 7.98 9.27 -4.20
CA LEU A 39 7.40 8.11 -3.49
C LEU A 39 8.35 6.92 -3.51
N ALA A 40 8.96 6.60 -4.66
CA ALA A 40 9.94 5.52 -4.76
C ALA A 40 11.18 5.80 -3.90
N LYS A 41 11.66 7.05 -3.91
CA LYS A 41 12.75 7.50 -3.03
C LYS A 41 12.38 7.37 -1.56
N PHE A 42 11.17 7.78 -1.17
CA PHE A 42 10.69 7.64 0.20
C PHE A 42 10.72 6.18 0.67
N LEU A 43 10.18 5.26 -0.13
CA LEU A 43 10.19 3.82 0.22
C LEU A 43 11.61 3.26 0.29
N ASN A 44 12.49 3.62 -0.65
CA ASN A 44 13.89 3.22 -0.61
C ASN A 44 14.60 3.71 0.67
N GLU A 45 14.33 4.93 1.13
CA GLU A 45 14.91 5.44 2.38
C GLU A 45 14.28 4.76 3.61
N LEU A 46 12.95 4.55 3.63
CA LEU A 46 12.27 3.81 4.69
C LEU A 46 12.84 2.39 4.84
N HIS A 47 13.05 1.69 3.72
CA HIS A 47 13.56 0.32 3.71
C HIS A 47 15.02 0.20 4.16
N LYS A 48 15.79 1.30 4.17
CA LYS A 48 17.18 1.33 4.66
C LYS A 48 17.29 1.52 6.17
N ILE A 49 16.22 1.93 6.85
CA ILE A 49 16.22 2.14 8.29
C ILE A 49 16.41 0.80 8.99
N ASP A 50 17.27 0.77 10.02
CA ASP A 50 17.46 -0.43 10.83
C ASP A 50 16.17 -0.85 11.54
N ILE A 51 15.86 -2.15 11.47
CA ILE A 51 14.61 -2.76 11.96
C ILE A 51 14.54 -2.93 13.49
N ILE A 52 15.17 -2.03 14.23
CA ILE A 52 15.29 -2.11 15.69
C ILE A 52 13.89 -2.00 16.31
N ASP A 53 13.51 -3.03 17.09
CA ASP A 53 12.25 -3.12 17.83
C ASP A 53 10.97 -2.95 16.96
N GLY A 54 11.06 -3.24 15.66
CA GLY A 54 9.92 -3.16 14.78
C GLY A 54 8.88 -4.26 15.03
N PRO A 55 7.58 -3.94 15.15
CA PRO A 55 6.56 -4.95 15.35
C PRO A 55 6.44 -5.82 14.09
N VAL A 56 6.46 -7.14 14.29
CA VAL A 56 6.23 -8.11 13.22
C VAL A 56 4.75 -8.12 12.79
N PRO A 57 4.40 -8.59 11.58
CA PRO A 57 3.02 -8.57 11.11
C PRO A 57 2.07 -9.34 12.04
N GLY A 58 0.88 -8.79 12.30
CA GLY A 58 -0.11 -9.44 13.16
C GLY A 58 -1.46 -8.72 13.18
N THR A 59 -2.35 -9.13 14.09
CA THR A 59 -3.71 -8.57 14.16
C THR A 59 -3.75 -7.07 14.42
N HIS A 60 -2.75 -6.52 15.12
CA HIS A 60 -2.66 -5.09 15.43
C HIS A 60 -2.48 -4.20 14.19
N ASN A 61 -1.92 -4.73 13.09
CA ASN A 61 -1.70 -4.00 11.84
C ASN A 61 -2.32 -4.71 10.64
N PHE A 62 -3.33 -5.56 10.86
CA PHE A 62 -3.96 -6.34 9.78
C PHE A 62 -2.94 -7.08 8.93
N TRP A 63 -1.98 -7.75 9.58
CA TRP A 63 -0.96 -8.56 8.93
C TRP A 63 -0.17 -7.83 7.83
N CYS A 64 -0.09 -6.50 7.90
CA CYS A 64 0.68 -5.72 6.94
C CYS A 64 2.14 -6.19 6.94
N GLY A 65 2.66 -6.49 5.74
CA GLY A 65 4.01 -7.04 5.57
C GLY A 65 4.13 -8.55 5.84
N GLY A 66 3.03 -9.22 6.15
CA GLY A 66 2.96 -10.67 6.39
C GLY A 66 2.62 -11.49 5.14
N ASP A 67 2.24 -12.76 5.37
CA ASP A 67 1.86 -13.69 4.31
C ASP A 67 0.44 -13.40 3.80
N LEU A 68 0.29 -13.19 2.49
CA LEU A 68 -1.00 -13.01 1.82
C LEU A 68 -1.95 -14.19 2.05
N ALA A 69 -1.43 -15.39 2.36
CA ALA A 69 -2.23 -16.57 2.63
C ALA A 69 -3.23 -16.39 3.79
N VAL A 70 -2.98 -15.44 4.71
CA VAL A 70 -3.93 -15.06 5.76
C VAL A 70 -5.29 -14.64 5.16
N TYR A 71 -5.28 -14.10 3.95
CA TYR A 71 -6.46 -13.56 3.27
C TYR A 71 -6.97 -14.44 2.12
N ASP A 72 -6.45 -15.67 1.95
CA ASP A 72 -6.77 -16.52 0.80
C ASP A 72 -8.27 -16.84 0.70
N LEU A 73 -8.86 -17.30 1.81
CA LEU A 73 -10.26 -17.71 1.82
C LEU A 73 -11.20 -16.55 1.49
N GLU A 74 -11.05 -15.41 2.17
CA GLU A 74 -11.93 -14.25 1.95
C GLU A 74 -11.78 -13.67 0.54
N THR A 75 -10.55 -13.66 0.01
CA THR A 75 -10.27 -13.12 -1.32
C THR A 75 -10.90 -14.01 -2.39
N LYS A 76 -10.75 -15.33 -2.29
CA LYS A 76 -11.42 -16.27 -3.21
C LYS A 76 -12.94 -16.18 -3.15
N ILE A 77 -13.52 -15.96 -1.97
CA ILE A 77 -14.96 -15.71 -1.81
C ILE A 77 -15.36 -14.41 -2.52
N ALA A 78 -14.60 -13.33 -2.32
CA ALA A 78 -14.89 -12.05 -2.96
C ALA A 78 -14.80 -12.13 -4.49
N ILE A 79 -13.76 -12.79 -5.04
CA ILE A 79 -13.62 -13.05 -6.48
C ILE A 79 -14.85 -13.77 -7.02
N LYS A 80 -15.29 -14.85 -6.34
CA LYS A 80 -16.48 -15.62 -6.75
C LYS A 80 -17.75 -14.76 -6.74
N ASN A 81 -17.92 -13.90 -5.74
CA ASN A 81 -19.08 -13.02 -5.62
C ASN A 81 -19.10 -11.90 -6.67
N LEU A 82 -17.93 -11.50 -7.17
CA LEU A 82 -17.76 -10.42 -8.15
C LEU A 82 -17.58 -10.92 -9.58
N LYS A 83 -17.78 -12.21 -9.85
CA LYS A 83 -17.58 -12.85 -11.16
C LYS A 83 -18.35 -12.20 -12.32
N ASP A 84 -19.44 -11.49 -12.03
CA ASP A 84 -20.27 -10.81 -13.04
C ASP A 84 -19.75 -9.38 -13.33
N LEU A 85 -18.79 -8.89 -12.55
CA LEU A 85 -18.19 -7.55 -12.65
C LEU A 85 -16.73 -7.59 -13.11
N VAL A 86 -16.03 -8.72 -12.90
CA VAL A 86 -14.62 -8.89 -13.25
C VAL A 86 -14.37 -10.23 -13.93
N ASP A 87 -13.28 -10.33 -14.68
CA ASP A 87 -12.79 -11.60 -15.22
C ASP A 87 -12.23 -12.46 -14.08
N ALA A 88 -13.11 -13.27 -13.46
CA ALA A 88 -12.80 -14.03 -12.25
C ALA A 88 -11.60 -14.96 -12.43
N ASP A 89 -11.43 -15.56 -13.62
CA ASP A 89 -10.32 -16.48 -13.89
C ASP A 89 -8.98 -15.74 -13.95
N LYS A 90 -8.94 -14.57 -14.59
CA LYS A 90 -7.73 -13.71 -14.59
C LYS A 90 -7.40 -13.21 -13.20
N VAL A 91 -8.40 -12.73 -12.46
CA VAL A 91 -8.21 -12.21 -11.09
C VAL A 91 -7.72 -13.33 -10.17
N LEU A 92 -8.30 -14.53 -10.26
CA LEU A 92 -7.83 -15.70 -9.51
C LEU A 92 -6.39 -16.08 -9.88
N SER A 93 -6.03 -16.04 -11.16
CA SER A 93 -4.66 -16.32 -11.60
C SER A 93 -3.64 -15.35 -11.00
N VAL A 94 -3.96 -14.05 -10.94
CA VAL A 94 -3.12 -13.03 -10.28
C VAL A 94 -2.96 -13.35 -8.79
N TRP A 95 -4.06 -13.67 -8.11
CA TRP A 95 -4.05 -14.03 -6.69
C TRP A 95 -3.20 -15.28 -6.41
N GLU A 96 -3.39 -16.35 -7.18
CA GLU A 96 -2.62 -17.59 -7.03
C GLU A 96 -1.14 -17.41 -7.32
N LYS A 97 -0.78 -16.55 -8.30
CA LYS A 97 0.63 -16.19 -8.55
C LYS A 97 1.23 -15.45 -7.36
N ALA A 98 0.48 -14.56 -6.73
CA ALA A 98 0.92 -13.86 -5.52
C ALA A 98 1.16 -14.83 -4.35
N LEU A 99 0.25 -15.78 -4.13
CA LEU A 99 0.35 -16.77 -3.05
C LEU A 99 1.52 -17.75 -3.20
N LYS A 100 1.92 -18.06 -4.43
CA LYS A 100 3.08 -18.92 -4.72
C LYS A 100 4.41 -18.25 -4.38
N SER A 101 4.45 -16.91 -4.36
CA SER A 101 5.64 -16.13 -4.03
C SER A 101 5.79 -15.97 -2.51
N LYS A 102 7.04 -15.91 -2.03
CA LYS A 102 7.37 -15.73 -0.60
C LYS A 102 8.45 -14.68 -0.43
N TRP A 103 8.34 -13.88 0.63
CA TRP A 103 9.40 -12.96 1.01
C TRP A 103 10.54 -13.72 1.68
N ASN A 104 11.66 -13.84 0.98
CA ASN A 104 12.85 -14.58 1.43
C ASN A 104 14.05 -13.66 1.72
N LYS A 105 13.81 -12.36 1.92
CA LYS A 105 14.84 -11.35 2.19
C LYS A 105 14.73 -10.86 3.64
N LYS A 106 15.70 -10.05 4.09
CA LYS A 106 15.62 -9.36 5.39
C LYS A 106 14.33 -8.51 5.41
N PRO A 107 13.52 -8.55 6.49
CA PRO A 107 12.37 -7.67 6.61
C PRO A 107 12.83 -6.22 6.61
N VAL A 108 11.98 -5.34 6.10
CA VAL A 108 12.19 -3.89 6.05
C VAL A 108 11.05 -3.18 6.77
N TRP A 109 11.27 -1.94 7.19
CA TRP A 109 10.16 -1.10 7.64
C TRP A 109 9.17 -0.88 6.49
N ILE A 110 7.89 -1.02 6.79
CA ILE A 110 6.79 -0.71 5.87
C ILE A 110 5.87 0.31 6.50
N HIS A 111 5.31 1.19 5.69
CA HIS A 111 4.29 2.15 6.09
C HIS A 111 2.97 1.44 6.47
N GLY A 112 2.61 0.38 5.73
CA GLY A 112 1.45 -0.47 6.00
C GLY A 112 0.14 0.03 5.37
N ASP A 113 0.00 1.35 5.23
CA ASP A 113 -1.07 1.98 4.42
C ASP A 113 -0.54 3.10 3.51
N PHE A 114 0.43 2.76 2.65
CA PHE A 114 0.98 3.72 1.69
C PHE A 114 -0.02 4.01 0.57
N ALA A 115 -0.96 4.91 0.83
CA ALA A 115 -2.06 5.26 -0.07
C ALA A 115 -2.14 6.77 -0.27
N SER A 116 -2.71 7.22 -1.39
CA SER A 116 -2.84 8.64 -1.77
C SER A 116 -3.53 9.51 -0.72
N GLY A 117 -4.43 8.94 0.10
CA GLY A 117 -5.00 9.59 1.28
C GLY A 117 -3.95 10.11 2.27
N ASN A 118 -2.86 9.35 2.40
CA ASN A 118 -1.76 9.56 3.35
C ASN A 118 -0.57 10.30 2.73
N ILE A 119 -0.68 10.72 1.46
CA ILE A 119 0.33 11.49 0.75
C ILE A 119 -0.05 12.97 0.79
N ILE A 120 0.80 13.81 1.37
CA ILE A 120 0.56 15.26 1.48
C ILE A 120 1.30 15.99 0.35
N ILE A 121 0.55 16.70 -0.47
CA ILE A 121 1.04 17.52 -1.58
C ILE A 121 1.02 19.00 -1.20
N LYS A 122 2.11 19.70 -1.48
CA LYS A 122 2.21 21.16 -1.35
C LYS A 122 2.92 21.73 -2.57
N ASN A 123 2.34 22.76 -3.18
CA ASN A 123 2.89 23.40 -4.38
C ASN A 123 3.23 22.40 -5.50
N GLY A 124 2.38 21.38 -5.69
CA GLY A 124 2.53 20.35 -6.73
C GLY A 124 3.62 19.30 -6.47
N LYS A 125 4.19 19.23 -5.26
CA LYS A 125 5.25 18.29 -4.89
C LYS A 125 4.88 17.47 -3.66
N LEU A 126 5.50 16.30 -3.51
CA LEU A 126 5.44 15.53 -2.26
C LEU A 126 6.03 16.37 -1.13
N ASN A 127 5.23 16.59 -0.09
CA ASN A 127 5.63 17.37 1.08
C ASN A 127 5.80 16.49 2.32
N ALA A 128 4.93 15.49 2.50
CA ALA A 128 5.04 14.51 3.57
C ALA A 128 4.26 13.23 3.27
N VAL A 129 4.58 12.19 4.03
CA VAL A 129 3.78 10.97 4.18
C VAL A 129 3.28 10.95 5.63
N SER A 130 2.02 10.62 5.85
CA SER A 130 1.37 10.63 7.16
C SER A 130 0.68 9.30 7.46
N ASP A 131 0.17 9.14 8.68
CA ASP A 131 -0.60 7.96 9.10
C ASP A 131 0.18 6.63 9.06
N PHE A 132 1.19 6.56 9.93
CA PHE A 132 1.98 5.34 10.16
C PHE A 132 1.29 4.35 11.11
N GLY A 133 -0.05 4.40 11.23
CA GLY A 133 -0.79 3.51 12.13
C GLY A 133 -0.66 2.03 11.80
N GLY A 134 -0.41 1.70 10.53
CA GLY A 134 -0.17 0.33 10.04
C GLY A 134 1.31 -0.09 9.99
N MET A 135 2.23 0.75 10.46
CA MET A 135 3.67 0.55 10.32
C MET A 135 4.14 -0.72 11.05
N GLY A 136 5.08 -1.43 10.44
CA GLY A 136 5.73 -2.60 11.00
C GLY A 136 6.92 -3.03 10.17
N ILE A 137 7.49 -4.19 10.49
CA ILE A 137 8.57 -4.79 9.69
C ILE A 137 8.07 -6.00 8.92
N GLY A 138 8.49 -6.16 7.67
CA GLY A 138 8.06 -7.31 6.87
C GLY A 138 8.41 -7.21 5.39
N ASP A 139 7.52 -7.77 4.57
CA ASP A 139 7.56 -7.74 3.11
C ASP A 139 7.20 -6.35 2.57
N SER A 140 8.10 -5.77 1.77
CA SER A 140 7.91 -4.45 1.16
C SER A 140 6.75 -4.39 0.16
N ALA A 141 6.27 -5.54 -0.33
CA ALA A 141 5.21 -5.60 -1.33
C ALA A 141 3.92 -4.87 -0.91
N ARG A 142 3.66 -4.74 0.40
CA ARG A 142 2.48 -4.08 0.94
C ARG A 142 2.37 -2.61 0.53
N ASP A 143 3.48 -1.88 0.52
CA ASP A 143 3.48 -0.43 0.25
C ASP A 143 3.45 -0.11 -1.25
N LEU A 144 3.57 -1.12 -2.11
CA LEU A 144 3.59 -0.94 -3.57
C LEU A 144 2.20 -0.79 -4.17
N VAL A 145 1.13 -1.02 -3.41
CA VAL A 145 -0.26 -0.96 -3.88
C VAL A 145 -0.61 0.39 -4.54
N ILE A 146 0.02 1.48 -4.07
CA ILE A 146 -0.18 2.84 -4.60
C ILE A 146 0.04 2.95 -6.11
N ILE A 147 0.86 2.07 -6.69
CA ILE A 147 1.13 2.06 -8.14
C ILE A 147 -0.15 1.82 -8.96
N TRP A 148 -1.12 1.08 -8.43
CA TRP A 148 -2.39 0.79 -9.11
C TRP A 148 -3.52 1.72 -8.68
N THR A 149 -3.46 2.28 -7.47
CA THR A 149 -4.54 3.10 -6.91
C THR A 149 -4.34 4.60 -7.13
N PHE A 150 -3.14 5.05 -7.48
CA PHE A 150 -2.82 6.47 -7.64
C PHE A 150 -1.97 6.77 -8.89
N LEU A 151 -0.96 5.95 -9.17
CA LEU A 151 -0.13 6.15 -10.37
C LEU A 151 -0.81 5.62 -11.64
N GLN A 152 -0.58 6.30 -12.77
CA GLN A 152 -1.24 6.05 -14.04
C GLN A 152 -0.23 5.86 -15.18
N ASN A 153 -0.61 5.07 -16.18
CA ASN A 153 0.09 4.93 -17.46
C ASN A 153 1.61 4.68 -17.31
N GLU A 154 2.41 5.31 -18.18
CA GLU A 154 3.87 5.19 -18.23
C GLU A 154 4.59 5.64 -16.95
N VAL A 155 3.94 6.43 -16.08
CA VAL A 155 4.52 6.88 -14.81
C VAL A 155 4.78 5.71 -13.85
N ARG A 156 4.04 4.62 -14.00
CA ARG A 156 4.26 3.39 -13.22
C ARG A 156 5.66 2.83 -13.43
N GLU A 157 6.22 2.96 -14.64
CA GLU A 157 7.56 2.43 -14.94
C GLU A 157 8.64 3.23 -14.22
N ILE A 158 8.49 4.56 -14.09
CA ILE A 158 9.41 5.40 -13.27
C ILE A 158 9.49 4.88 -11.83
N PHE A 159 8.33 4.58 -11.22
CA PHE A 159 8.26 4.05 -9.86
C PHE A 159 8.91 2.67 -9.75
N LYS A 160 8.65 1.77 -10.72
CA LYS A 160 9.23 0.42 -10.73
C LYS A 160 10.74 0.43 -10.92
N GLU A 161 11.24 1.20 -11.89
CA GLU A 161 12.66 1.29 -12.22
C GLU A 161 13.48 1.79 -11.03
N GLN A 162 12.96 2.76 -10.27
CA GLN A 162 13.66 3.31 -9.10
C GLN A 162 13.69 2.37 -7.90
N LEU A 163 12.72 1.47 -7.77
CA LEU A 163 12.69 0.48 -6.70
C LEU A 163 13.51 -0.78 -7.05
N ALA A 164 13.66 -1.08 -8.36
CA ALA A 164 14.46 -2.22 -8.86
C ALA A 164 14.15 -3.56 -8.16
N LEU A 165 12.87 -3.81 -7.88
CA LEU A 165 12.40 -5.01 -7.19
C LEU A 165 12.15 -6.18 -8.16
N ASP A 166 12.31 -7.40 -7.66
CA ASP A 166 12.06 -8.62 -8.44
C ASP A 166 10.57 -8.85 -8.76
N ASP A 167 10.34 -9.66 -9.79
CA ASP A 167 9.00 -10.02 -10.26
C ASP A 167 8.13 -10.67 -9.19
N ASP A 168 8.74 -11.41 -8.27
CA ASP A 168 8.06 -12.09 -7.16
C ASP A 168 7.49 -11.08 -6.17
N THR A 169 8.20 -9.97 -5.93
CA THR A 169 7.74 -8.86 -5.09
C THR A 169 6.61 -8.10 -5.77
N TRP A 170 6.70 -7.89 -7.09
CA TRP A 170 5.59 -7.31 -7.86
C TRP A 170 4.37 -8.23 -7.92
N ALA A 171 4.56 -9.56 -7.92
CA ALA A 171 3.46 -10.52 -7.84
C ALA A 171 2.73 -10.41 -6.50
N ARG A 172 3.45 -10.35 -5.38
CA ARG A 172 2.84 -10.13 -4.06
C ARG A 172 2.18 -8.76 -3.96
N ALA A 173 2.78 -7.72 -4.52
CA ALA A 173 2.21 -6.37 -4.55
C ALA A 173 0.85 -6.33 -5.29
N ARG A 174 0.76 -7.01 -6.44
CA ARG A 174 -0.52 -7.18 -7.15
C ARG A 174 -1.54 -7.94 -6.30
N GLY A 175 -1.12 -8.98 -5.58
CA GLY A 175 -1.97 -9.68 -4.61
C GLY A 175 -2.53 -8.74 -3.55
N TRP A 176 -1.68 -7.91 -2.93
CA TRP A 176 -2.12 -6.91 -1.95
C TRP A 176 -3.09 -5.88 -2.53
N ALA A 177 -2.85 -5.43 -3.77
CA ALA A 177 -3.73 -4.50 -4.45
C ALA A 177 -5.10 -5.12 -4.75
N LEU A 178 -5.12 -6.37 -5.21
CA LEU A 178 -6.33 -7.15 -5.44
C LEU A 178 -7.12 -7.34 -4.13
N TRP A 179 -6.46 -7.79 -3.06
CA TRP A 179 -7.09 -7.92 -1.75
C TRP A 179 -7.72 -6.59 -1.29
N LYS A 180 -6.96 -5.48 -1.35
CA LYS A 180 -7.46 -4.16 -0.96
C LYS A 180 -8.68 -3.77 -1.79
N ALA A 181 -8.65 -4.04 -3.08
CA ALA A 181 -9.71 -3.71 -4.02
C ALA A 181 -11.01 -4.51 -3.79
N LEU A 182 -10.90 -5.79 -3.45
CA LEU A 182 -12.07 -6.66 -3.26
C LEU A 182 -12.68 -6.55 -1.86
N ILE A 183 -11.86 -6.22 -0.86
CA ILE A 183 -12.24 -6.25 0.56
C ILE A 183 -12.54 -4.86 1.12
N ALA A 184 -11.96 -3.77 0.59
CA ALA A 184 -12.29 -2.41 1.02
C ALA A 184 -13.48 -1.86 0.22
N PRO A 185 -14.68 -1.69 0.82
CA PRO A 185 -15.75 -0.98 0.15
C PRO A 185 -15.48 0.51 0.33
N LEU A 186 -14.97 1.18 -0.71
CA LEU A 186 -15.33 2.56 -1.09
C LEU A 186 -14.74 2.98 -2.44
N ASP A 187 -13.59 2.44 -2.91
CA ASP A 187 -12.96 2.85 -4.20
C ASP A 187 -12.27 1.69 -4.98
N GLY A 188 -12.50 0.43 -4.61
CA GLY A 188 -11.64 -0.71 -5.00
C GLY A 188 -11.72 -1.20 -6.46
N LEU A 189 -12.82 -0.97 -7.17
CA LEU A 189 -13.06 -1.60 -8.49
C LEU A 189 -12.07 -1.16 -9.59
N ASP A 190 -11.58 0.06 -9.56
CA ASP A 190 -10.66 0.56 -10.59
C ASP A 190 -9.24 0.00 -10.41
N ALA A 191 -8.85 -0.35 -9.19
CA ALA A 191 -7.59 -1.03 -8.95
C ALA A 191 -7.57 -2.42 -9.61
N VAL A 192 -8.69 -3.19 -9.56
CA VAL A 192 -8.78 -4.52 -10.20
C VAL A 192 -8.62 -4.43 -11.71
N LYS A 193 -9.19 -3.42 -12.36
CA LYS A 193 -9.07 -3.22 -13.82
C LYS A 193 -7.64 -2.88 -14.27
N ASN A 194 -6.81 -2.42 -13.33
CA ASN A 194 -5.45 -1.95 -13.59
C ASN A 194 -4.35 -3.00 -13.32
N LEU A 195 -4.73 -4.19 -12.81
CA LEU A 195 -3.82 -5.30 -12.50
C LEU A 195 -3.37 -6.06 -13.76
#